data_AF-A0A257JN60-F1
#
_entry.id   AF-A0A257JN60-F1
#
_cell.length_a   1.000
_cell.length_b   1.000
_cell.length_c   1.000
_cell.angle_alpha   90.00
_cell.angle_beta   90.00
_cell.angle_gamma   90.00
#
_symmetry.space_group_name_H-M   'P 1'
#
loop_
_entity.id
_entity.type
_entity.pdbx_description
1 polymer ?
#
loop_
_entity_poly.entity_id
_entity_poly.type
_entity_poly.pdbx_seq_one_letter_code
_entity_poly.pdbx_strand_id
1 'polypeptide(L)'
;MGFADCREATLDALIDVGRWRTLNKGEVLAQRGAPFDMLCLIVEGSIEASLLRHDGHRHLVSFLQPGDVAGMISMLDGMGHVNDLCARTKG
;
A
#
# COMPACT_ATOMS: atom_id res chain seq x y z
N MET A 1 6.06 10.86 7.41
CA MET A 1 5.92 9.83 8.47
C MET A 1 6.49 8.55 7.91
N GLY A 2 7.40 7.89 8.60
CA GLY A 2 8.07 6.71 8.06
C GLY A 2 9.11 6.16 9.02
N PHE A 3 9.88 5.20 8.54
CA PHE A 3 10.88 4.46 9.32
C PHE A 3 12.22 5.21 9.51
N ALA A 4 12.30 6.49 9.15
CA ALA A 4 13.55 7.26 9.18
C ALA A 4 14.17 7.41 10.58
N ASP A 5 13.33 7.48 11.62
CA ASP A 5 13.78 7.59 13.02
C ASP A 5 13.97 6.22 13.70
N CYS A 6 13.77 5.12 12.97
CA CYS A 6 14.02 3.79 13.50
C CYS A 6 15.54 3.56 13.65
N ARG A 7 15.92 2.89 14.74
CA ARG A 7 17.30 2.40 14.90
C ARG A 7 17.62 1.42 13.77
N GLU A 8 18.88 1.36 13.36
CA GLU A 8 19.36 0.44 12.32
C GLU A 8 18.92 -1.01 12.57
N ALA A 9 19.12 -1.53 13.78
CA ALA A 9 18.69 -2.88 14.14
C ALA A 9 17.18 -3.13 13.98
N THR A 10 16.35 -2.08 14.11
CA THR A 10 14.90 -2.18 13.85
C THR A 10 14.62 -2.26 12.35
N LEU A 11 15.34 -1.47 11.55
CA LEU A 11 15.23 -1.51 10.08
C LEU A 11 15.68 -2.87 9.53
N ASP A 12 16.81 -3.39 10.02
CA ASP A 12 17.34 -4.70 9.62
C ASP A 12 16.33 -5.81 9.95
N ALA A 13 15.74 -5.78 11.15
CA ALA A 13 14.73 -6.75 11.54
C ALA A 13 13.47 -6.68 10.64
N LEU A 14 13.04 -5.48 10.22
CA LEU A 14 11.92 -5.31 9.30
C LEU A 14 12.25 -5.84 7.90
N ILE A 15 13.48 -5.63 7.42
CA ILE A 15 13.94 -6.14 6.13
C ILE A 15 14.03 -7.67 6.15
N ASP A 16 14.56 -8.25 7.23
CA ASP A 16 14.77 -9.71 7.36
C ASP A 16 13.46 -10.50 7.34
N VAL A 17 12.40 -9.97 7.95
CA VAL A 17 11.05 -10.59 7.92
C VAL A 17 10.23 -10.17 6.70
N GLY A 18 10.68 -9.13 5.98
CA GLY A 18 10.03 -8.57 4.81
C GLY A 18 10.01 -9.54 3.64
N ARG A 19 8.98 -9.44 2.79
CA ARG A 19 8.89 -10.21 1.54
C ARG A 19 8.72 -9.27 0.36
N TRP A 20 9.54 -9.50 -0.67
CA TRP A 20 9.36 -8.82 -1.95
C TRP A 20 8.05 -9.24 -2.60
N ARG A 21 7.31 -8.24 -3.08
CA ARG A 21 6.12 -8.45 -3.90
C ARG A 21 6.20 -7.54 -5.10
N THR A 22 6.26 -8.13 -6.28
CA THR A 22 6.19 -7.42 -7.55
C THR A 22 4.77 -7.50 -8.07
N LEU A 23 4.25 -6.36 -8.54
CA LEU A 23 2.92 -6.28 -9.15
C LEU A 23 3.07 -5.80 -10.60
N ASN A 24 2.35 -6.45 -11.51
CA ASN A 24 2.22 -5.97 -12.88
C ASN A 24 1.27 -4.78 -12.93
N LYS A 25 1.43 -3.93 -13.95
CA LYS A 25 0.50 -2.81 -14.19
C LYS A 25 -0.95 -3.32 -14.27
N GLY A 26 -1.83 -2.74 -13.45
CA GLY A 26 -3.24 -3.11 -13.36
C GLY A 26 -3.54 -4.18 -12.30
N GLU A 27 -2.52 -4.83 -11.71
CA GLU A 27 -2.76 -5.78 -10.63
C GLU A 27 -3.25 -5.08 -9.36
N VAL A 28 -4.11 -5.77 -8.63
CA VAL A 28 -4.76 -5.26 -7.41
C VAL A 28 -3.95 -5.70 -6.19
N LEU A 29 -3.48 -4.72 -5.41
CA LEU A 29 -2.85 -4.96 -4.12
C LEU A 29 -3.88 -5.16 -3.03
N ALA A 30 -4.94 -4.33 -3.04
CA ALA A 30 -6.03 -4.37 -2.06
C ALA A 30 -7.36 -4.03 -2.74
N GLN A 31 -8.41 -4.75 -2.36
CA GLN A 31 -9.78 -4.35 -2.65
C GLN A 31 -10.36 -3.71 -1.40
N ARG A 32 -11.12 -2.62 -1.57
CA ARG A 32 -11.70 -1.90 -0.44
C ARG A 32 -12.53 -2.83 0.45
N GLY A 33 -12.26 -2.78 1.75
CA GLY A 33 -12.97 -3.59 2.76
C GLY A 33 -12.57 -5.07 2.80
N ALA A 34 -11.78 -5.56 1.85
CA ALA A 34 -11.18 -6.89 1.95
C ALA A 34 -10.09 -6.89 3.04
N PRO A 35 -9.87 -8.01 3.74
CA PRO A 35 -8.81 -8.12 4.74
C PRO A 35 -7.47 -7.64 4.20
N PHE A 36 -6.79 -6.80 4.96
CA PHE A 36 -5.49 -6.24 4.61
C PHE A 36 -4.61 -6.14 5.86
N ASP A 37 -3.91 -7.23 6.16
CA ASP A 37 -3.21 -7.49 7.42
C ASP A 37 -1.68 -7.34 7.30
N MET A 38 -1.23 -6.52 6.35
CA MET A 38 0.19 -6.31 6.06
C MET A 38 0.53 -4.84 5.88
N LEU A 39 1.79 -4.49 6.19
CA LEU A 39 2.40 -3.24 5.79
C LEU A 39 3.14 -3.44 4.47
N CYS A 40 2.98 -2.51 3.55
CA CYS A 40 3.70 -2.52 2.28
C CYS A 40 4.43 -1.19 2.11
N LEU A 41 5.76 -1.24 2.02
CA LEU A 41 6.58 -0.13 1.57
C LEU A 41 6.65 -0.17 0.05
N ILE A 42 6.32 0.94 -0.61
CA ILE A 42 6.50 1.05 -2.05
C ILE A 42 7.99 1.35 -2.26
N VAL A 43 8.68 0.45 -2.97
CA VAL A 43 10.12 0.59 -3.26
C VAL A 43 10.34 1.13 -4.67
N GLU A 44 9.48 0.76 -5.63
CA GLU A 44 9.55 1.22 -7.02
C GLU A 44 8.14 1.29 -7.63
N GLY A 45 7.96 2.19 -8.60
CA GLY A 45 6.71 2.36 -9.33
C GLY A 45 5.67 3.16 -8.55
N SER A 46 4.39 2.92 -8.82
CA SER A 46 3.31 3.61 -8.13
C SER A 46 2.08 2.74 -7.91
N ILE A 47 1.36 3.01 -6.83
CA ILE A 47 0.06 2.39 -6.55
C ILE A 47 -1.00 3.49 -6.59
N GLU A 48 -2.03 3.31 -7.41
CA GLU A 48 -3.22 4.15 -7.38
C GLU A 48 -4.12 3.73 -6.22
N ALA A 49 -4.45 4.69 -5.35
CA ALA A 49 -5.52 4.56 -4.39
C ALA A 49 -6.79 5.18 -4.97
N SER A 50 -7.88 4.42 -5.03
CA SER A 50 -9.14 4.89 -5.58
C SER A 50 -10.35 4.38 -4.79
N LEU A 51 -11.49 5.02 -5.01
CA LEU A 51 -12.78 4.61 -4.46
C LEU A 51 -13.74 4.34 -5.62
N LEU A 52 -14.31 3.14 -5.66
CA LEU A 52 -15.47 2.87 -6.50
C LEU A 52 -16.72 3.49 -5.85
N ARG A 53 -17.37 4.42 -6.55
CA ARG A 53 -18.64 5.02 -6.12
C ARG A 53 -19.82 4.12 -6.53
N HIS A 54 -20.96 4.33 -5.88
CA HIS A 54 -22.20 3.58 -6.17
C HIS A 54 -22.71 3.75 -7.60
N ASP A 55 -22.31 4.83 -8.29
CA ASP A 55 -22.61 5.11 -9.69
C ASP A 55 -21.67 4.36 -10.67
N GLY A 56 -20.73 3.57 -10.16
CA GLY A 56 -19.75 2.81 -10.95
C GLY A 56 -18.52 3.62 -11.37
N HIS A 57 -18.44 4.90 -11.03
CA HIS A 57 -17.27 5.72 -11.36
C HIS A 57 -16.15 5.53 -10.34
N ARG A 58 -14.91 5.40 -10.85
CA ARG A 58 -13.70 5.40 -10.03
C ARG A 58 -13.30 6.83 -9.70
N HIS A 59 -13.22 7.12 -8.41
CA HIS A 59 -12.68 8.36 -7.90
C HIS A 59 -11.23 8.15 -7.47
N LEU A 60 -10.29 8.80 -8.16
CA LEU A 60 -8.88 8.80 -7.77
C LEU A 60 -8.73 9.55 -6.44
N VAL A 61 -8.13 8.90 -5.44
CA VAL A 61 -7.84 9.50 -4.13
C VAL A 61 -6.41 10.02 -4.13
N SER A 62 -5.43 9.19 -4.49
CA SER A 62 -4.02 9.55 -4.52
C SER A 62 -3.19 8.51 -5.31
N PHE A 63 -1.91 8.82 -5.51
CA PHE A 63 -0.90 7.85 -5.90
C PHE A 63 0.11 7.69 -4.77
N LEU A 64 0.38 6.45 -4.38
CA LEU A 64 1.50 6.11 -3.51
C LEU A 64 2.76 5.93 -4.37
N GLN A 65 3.87 6.51 -3.95
CA GLN A 65 5.16 6.60 -4.62
C GLN A 65 6.25 5.89 -3.80
N PRO A 66 7.47 5.72 -4.34
CA PRO A 66 8.57 5.14 -3.58
C PRO A 66 8.79 5.87 -2.25
N GLY A 67 8.83 5.11 -1.16
CA GLY A 67 8.93 5.61 0.21
C GLY A 67 7.59 5.69 0.96
N ASP A 68 6.46 5.65 0.26
CA ASP A 68 5.14 5.60 0.91
C ASP A 68 4.84 4.22 1.49
N VAL A 69 4.01 4.20 2.52
CA VAL A 69 3.57 2.97 3.20
C VAL A 69 2.06 2.80 3.05
N ALA A 70 1.64 1.63 2.58
CA ALA A 70 0.24 1.20 2.57
C ALA A 70 -0.05 0.26 3.76
N GLY A 71 -1.31 0.24 4.21
CA GLY A 71 -1.77 -0.70 5.24
C GLY A 71 -1.64 -0.27 6.70
N MET A 72 -1.02 0.89 6.99
CA MET A 72 -0.83 1.36 8.38
C MET A 72 -2.14 1.39 9.19
N ILE A 73 -3.21 1.93 8.61
CA ILE A 73 -4.50 2.03 9.30
C ILE A 73 -5.11 0.63 9.50
N SER A 74 -5.18 -0.17 8.43
CA SER A 74 -5.73 -1.54 8.46
C SER A 74 -5.02 -2.46 9.43
N MET A 75 -3.69 -2.32 9.58
CA MET A 75 -2.93 -3.09 10.56
C MET A 75 -3.25 -2.66 12.00
N LEU A 76 -3.57 -1.38 12.22
CA LEU A 76 -3.87 -0.83 13.56
C LEU A 76 -5.31 -1.12 14.00
N ASP A 77 -6.28 -1.00 13.10
CA ASP A 77 -7.70 -1.19 13.41
C ASP A 77 -8.23 -2.61 13.12
N GLY A 78 -7.45 -3.44 12.42
CA GLY A 78 -7.81 -4.80 12.04
C GLY A 78 -8.88 -4.87 10.95
N MET A 79 -9.21 -3.76 10.30
CA MET A 79 -10.20 -3.69 9.22
C MET A 79 -9.55 -3.78 7.85
N GLY A 80 -10.37 -3.92 6.81
CA GLY A 80 -9.89 -3.90 5.44
C GLY A 80 -9.35 -2.55 4.99
N HIS A 81 -8.62 -2.51 3.89
CA HIS A 81 -8.10 -1.26 3.35
C HIS A 81 -9.25 -0.31 2.94
N VAL A 82 -9.12 0.99 3.24
CA VAL A 82 -10.19 1.97 3.03
C VAL A 82 -10.40 2.34 1.56
N ASN A 83 -9.37 2.12 0.74
CA ASN A 83 -9.33 2.38 -0.70
C ASN A 83 -9.01 1.11 -1.47
N ASP A 84 -9.44 1.04 -2.73
CA ASP A 84 -8.90 0.09 -3.70
C ASP A 84 -7.47 0.51 -4.07
N LEU A 85 -6.55 -0.44 -4.06
CA LEU A 85 -5.14 -0.22 -4.39
C LEU A 85 -4.75 -1.02 -5.63
N CYS A 86 -4.30 -0.33 -6.67
CA CYS A 86 -3.95 -0.95 -7.94
C CYS A 86 -2.61 -0.44 -8.48
N ALA A 87 -1.76 -1.34 -8.96
CA ALA A 87 -0.47 -0.99 -9.54
C ALA A 87 -0.62 -0.19 -10.84
N ARG A 88 0.11 0.92 -10.94
CA ARG A 88 0.21 1.76 -12.14
C ARG A 88 1.69 2.06 -12.39
N THR A 89 2.12 2.07 -13.64
CA THR A 89 3.44 2.60 -14.03
C THR A 89 3.21 3.59 -15.18
N LYS A 90 3.88 4.77 -15.28
CA LYS A 90 5.04 5.37 -14.60
C LYS A 90 4.73 6.75 -13.98
N GLY A 91 5.50 7.13 -12.95
CA GLY A 91 6.12 8.45 -12.83
C GLY A 91 7.57 8.36 -13.30
#